data_AF-A0A7W0HPB8-F1
#
_entry.id   AF-A0A7W0HPB8-F1
#
_cell.length_a   1.000
_cell.length_b   1.000
_cell.length_c   1.000
_cell.angle_alpha   90.00
_cell.angle_beta   90.00
_cell.angle_gamma   90.00
#
_symmetry.space_group_name_H-M   'P 1'
#
loop_
_entity.id
_entity.type
_entity.pdbx_description
1 polymer ?
#
loop_
_entity_poly.entity_id
_entity_poly.type
_entity_poly.pdbx_seq_one_letter_code
_entity_poly.pdbx_strand_id
1 'polypeptide(L)'
;MLTVPADGPPIAGEQDALDLIGDAFGEQAEMVVIPVERLGPGFFRLSTRLAGEITQKFVNYRLRLVVMGDIAAHVAGSTALRDYVYEANQGSHLWFVADEAELAGRLG
;
A
#
# COMPACT_ATOMS: atom_id res chain seq x y z
N MET A 1 2.50 -0.59 -14.50
CA MET A 1 2.01 -0.65 -13.10
C MET A 1 1.08 -1.84 -12.98
N LEU A 2 1.10 -2.57 -11.87
CA LEU A 2 0.15 -3.63 -11.57
C LEU A 2 -0.92 -3.08 -10.63
N THR A 3 -2.20 -3.27 -10.94
CA THR A 3 -3.31 -2.89 -10.05
C THR A 3 -4.12 -4.14 -9.73
N VAL A 4 -4.26 -4.45 -8.44
CA VAL A 4 -5.05 -5.61 -8.02
C VAL A 4 -6.53 -5.22 -7.90
N PRO A 5 -7.47 -6.12 -8.25
CA PRO A 5 -8.89 -5.85 -8.07
C PRO A 5 -9.23 -5.72 -6.58
N ALA A 6 -10.19 -4.83 -6.26
CA ALA A 6 -10.70 -4.64 -4.91
C ALA A 6 -11.34 -5.93 -4.36
N ASP A 7 -12.02 -6.67 -5.23
CA ASP A 7 -12.51 -8.01 -4.93
C ASP A 7 -11.35 -9.03 -4.99
N GLY A 8 -10.99 -9.56 -3.83
CA GLY A 8 -10.00 -10.64 -3.72
C GLY A 8 -9.57 -10.91 -2.29
N PRO A 9 -8.66 -11.88 -2.08
CA PRO A 9 -8.21 -12.24 -0.74
C PRO A 9 -7.47 -11.08 -0.06
N PRO A 10 -7.68 -10.88 1.25
CA PRO A 10 -7.00 -9.83 1.99
C PRO A 10 -5.50 -10.10 2.07
N ILE A 11 -4.73 -9.03 1.99
CA ILE A 11 -3.29 -9.00 2.21
C ILE A 11 -3.11 -8.75 3.70
N ALA A 12 -2.85 -9.83 4.43
CA ALA A 12 -2.82 -9.85 5.90
C ALA A 12 -1.48 -10.34 6.45
N GLY A 13 -0.54 -10.75 5.60
CA GLY A 13 0.78 -11.20 5.99
C GLY A 13 1.86 -11.00 4.93
N GLU A 14 3.07 -11.42 5.27
CA GLU A 14 4.24 -11.30 4.39
C GLU A 14 4.11 -12.12 3.11
N GLN A 15 3.51 -13.31 3.17
CA GLN A 15 3.36 -14.18 2.00
C GLN A 15 2.48 -13.52 0.94
N ASP A 16 1.35 -12.93 1.35
CA ASP A 16 0.45 -12.22 0.43
C ASP A 16 1.17 -11.07 -0.29
N ALA A 17 2.04 -10.36 0.42
CA ALA A 17 2.86 -9.30 -0.19
C ALA A 17 3.92 -9.84 -1.15
N LEU A 18 4.56 -10.97 -0.83
CA LEU A 18 5.53 -11.62 -1.70
C LEU A 18 4.90 -12.15 -2.98
N ASP A 19 3.68 -12.69 -2.90
CA ASP A 19 2.94 -13.17 -4.06
C ASP A 19 2.67 -12.01 -5.03
N LEU A 20 2.21 -10.86 -4.53
CA LEU A 20 2.00 -9.65 -5.35
C LEU A 20 3.29 -9.08 -5.96
N ILE A 21 4.40 -9.18 -5.23
CA ILE A 21 5.72 -8.81 -5.76
C ILE A 21 6.12 -9.74 -6.92
N GLY A 22 5.83 -11.03 -6.80
CA GLY A 22 6.02 -12.01 -7.87
C GLY A 22 5.21 -11.66 -9.12
N ASP A 23 3.93 -11.38 -8.95
CA ASP A 23 3.04 -10.96 -10.04
C ASP A 23 3.54 -9.67 -10.72
N ALA A 24 3.96 -8.69 -9.93
CA ALA A 24 4.50 -7.42 -10.44
C ALA A 24 5.76 -7.64 -11.29
N PHE A 25 6.66 -8.53 -10.88
CA PHE A 25 7.82 -8.88 -11.70
C PHE A 25 7.45 -9.62 -12.98
N GLY A 26 6.46 -10.52 -12.92
CA GLY A 26 5.92 -11.20 -14.11
C GLY A 26 5.39 -10.21 -15.16
N GLU A 27 4.79 -9.10 -14.72
CA GLU A 27 4.27 -8.03 -15.57
C GLU A 27 5.27 -6.90 -15.85
N GLN A 28 6.51 -7.02 -15.36
CA GLN A 28 7.54 -5.96 -15.46
C GLN A 28 7.06 -4.62 -14.88
N ALA A 29 6.19 -4.65 -13.87
CA ALA A 29 5.67 -3.47 -13.21
C ALA A 29 6.72 -2.86 -12.27
N GLU A 30 6.79 -1.54 -12.22
CA GLU A 30 7.64 -0.79 -11.27
C GLU A 30 6.89 -0.41 -9.97
N MET A 31 5.57 -0.62 -9.96
CA MET A 31 4.70 -0.29 -8.84
C MET A 31 3.47 -1.18 -8.78
N VAL A 32 2.96 -1.38 -7.57
CA VAL A 32 1.75 -2.14 -7.28
C VAL A 32 0.73 -1.24 -6.59
N VAL A 33 -0.48 -1.19 -7.14
CA VAL A 33 -1.61 -0.44 -6.62
C VAL A 33 -2.57 -1.43 -5.95
N ILE A 34 -2.84 -1.17 -4.67
CA ILE A 34 -3.62 -2.03 -3.79
C ILE A 34 -4.80 -1.22 -3.25
N PRO A 35 -6.05 -1.61 -3.57
CA PRO A 35 -7.23 -1.02 -2.96
C PRO A 35 -7.25 -1.24 -1.45
N VAL A 36 -7.72 -0.25 -0.68
CA VAL A 36 -7.79 -0.31 0.78
C VAL A 36 -8.58 -1.52 1.29
N GLU A 37 -9.56 -1.99 0.53
CA GLU A 37 -10.40 -3.15 0.82
C GLU A 37 -9.60 -4.46 0.85
N ARG A 38 -8.48 -4.51 0.11
CA ARG A 38 -7.56 -5.65 0.12
C ARG A 38 -6.65 -5.65 1.34
N LEU A 39 -6.53 -4.55 2.08
CA LEU A 39 -5.63 -4.49 3.24
C LEU A 39 -6.33 -5.02 4.49
N GLY A 40 -5.74 -6.05 5.10
CA GLY A 40 -6.25 -6.55 6.38
C GLY A 40 -6.20 -5.49 7.49
N PRO A 41 -7.08 -5.56 8.50
CA PRO A 41 -7.14 -4.55 9.59
C PRO A 41 -5.88 -4.48 10.46
N GLY A 42 -4.95 -5.43 10.32
CA GLY A 42 -3.61 -5.34 10.90
C GLY A 42 -2.78 -4.20 10.29
N PHE A 43 -2.94 -3.95 8.99
CA PHE A 43 -2.17 -2.92 8.28
C PHE A 43 -2.35 -1.54 8.91
N PHE A 44 -3.59 -1.14 9.18
CA PHE A 44 -3.90 0.16 9.79
C PHE A 44 -3.57 0.23 11.30
N ARG A 45 -3.24 -0.90 11.94
CA ARG A 45 -2.82 -0.98 13.34
C ARG A 45 -1.30 -1.10 13.39
N LEU A 46 -0.60 0.03 13.42
CA LEU A 46 0.87 0.08 13.36
C LEU A 46 1.59 -0.71 14.48
N SER A 47 0.94 -0.91 15.64
CA SER A 47 1.48 -1.76 16.71
C SER A 47 1.66 -3.23 16.29
N THR A 48 0.98 -3.69 15.24
CA THR A 48 1.14 -5.03 14.67
C THR A 48 2.39 -5.18 13.81
N ARG A 49 3.06 -4.07 13.45
CA ARG A 49 4.20 -3.99 12.52
C ARG A 49 3.94 -4.41 11.08
N LEU A 50 2.75 -4.93 10.78
CA LEU A 50 2.40 -5.45 9.46
C LEU A 50 2.58 -4.44 8.31
N ALA A 51 2.15 -3.19 8.48
CA ALA A 51 2.34 -2.15 7.46
C ALA A 51 3.82 -1.89 7.15
N GLY A 52 4.65 -1.87 8.19
CA GLY A 52 6.10 -1.71 8.05
C GLY A 52 6.75 -2.92 7.36
N GLU A 53 6.38 -4.13 7.75
CA GLU A 53 6.89 -5.38 7.18
C GLU A 53 6.55 -5.50 5.69
N ILE A 54 5.28 -5.23 5.32
CA ILE A 54 4.83 -5.20 3.92
C ILE A 54 5.60 -4.13 3.15
N THR A 55 5.62 -2.89 3.63
CA THR A 55 6.32 -1.77 2.96
C THR A 55 7.80 -2.08 2.75
N GLN A 56 8.47 -2.65 3.76
CA GLN A 56 9.88 -2.98 3.68
C GLN A 56 10.15 -4.05 2.60
N LYS A 57 9.25 -5.01 2.38
CA LYS A 57 9.37 -5.95 1.27
C LYS A 57 9.35 -5.20 -0.06
N PHE A 58 8.34 -4.36 -0.32
CA PHE A 58 8.27 -3.57 -1.55
C PHE A 58 9.54 -2.74 -1.78
N VAL A 59 10.08 -2.11 -0.74
CA VAL A 59 11.36 -1.38 -0.80
C VAL A 59 12.54 -2.30 -1.18
N ASN A 60 12.68 -3.44 -0.51
CA ASN A 60 13.76 -4.39 -0.77
C ASN A 60 13.75 -4.90 -2.23
N TYR A 61 12.56 -5.09 -2.78
CA TYR A 61 12.34 -5.52 -4.15
C TYR A 61 12.27 -4.37 -5.16
N ARG A 62 12.50 -3.13 -4.71
CA ARG A 62 12.51 -1.90 -5.52
C ARG A 62 11.20 -1.66 -6.28
N LEU A 63 10.08 -2.07 -5.69
CA LEU A 63 8.74 -1.76 -6.18
C LEU A 63 8.13 -0.65 -5.33
N ARG A 64 7.45 0.29 -5.98
CA ARG A 64 6.63 1.28 -5.26
C ARG A 64 5.30 0.64 -4.87
N LEU A 65 4.91 0.80 -3.60
CA LEU A 65 3.59 0.43 -3.11
C LEU A 65 2.67 1.65 -3.19
N VAL A 66 1.45 1.45 -3.70
CA VAL A 66 0.38 2.44 -3.64
C VAL A 66 -0.84 1.81 -2.97
N VAL A 67 -1.32 2.44 -1.92
CA VAL A 67 -2.58 2.14 -1.27
C VAL A 67 -3.62 3.12 -1.80
N MET A 68 -4.67 2.61 -2.43
CA MET A 68 -5.70 3.41 -3.09
C MET A 68 -7.06 3.26 -2.42
N GLY A 69 -7.68 4.37 -2.04
CA GLY A 69 -9.02 4.41 -1.46
C GLY A 69 -9.11 5.24 -0.17
N ASP A 70 -10.32 5.32 0.38
CA ASP A 70 -10.61 6.14 1.56
C ASP A 70 -10.10 5.50 2.86
N ILE A 71 -9.18 6.19 3.54
CA ILE A 71 -8.64 5.82 4.85
C ILE A 71 -8.99 6.84 5.95
N ALA A 72 -9.87 7.81 5.68
CA ALA A 72 -10.17 8.92 6.59
C ALA A 72 -10.62 8.43 7.97
N ALA A 73 -11.46 7.40 8.03
CA ALA A 73 -11.92 6.81 9.29
C ALA A 73 -10.77 6.20 10.10
N HIS A 74 -9.83 5.50 9.45
CA HIS A 74 -8.67 4.91 10.10
C HIS A 74 -7.72 5.99 10.64
N VAL A 75 -7.46 7.02 9.84
CA VAL A 75 -6.57 8.13 10.19
C VAL A 75 -7.18 9.02 11.29
N ALA A 76 -8.50 9.22 11.30
CA ALA A 76 -9.18 9.97 12.35
C ALA A 76 -9.00 9.32 13.73
N GLY A 77 -9.04 7.98 13.80
CA GLY A 77 -8.90 7.22 15.03
C GLY A 77 -7.47 7.00 15.53
N SER A 78 -6.43 7.40 14.79
CA SER A 78 -5.03 7.08 15.12
C SER A 78 -4.05 8.15 14.67
N THR A 79 -3.46 8.89 15.63
CA THR A 79 -2.39 9.85 15.34
C THR A 79 -1.14 9.18 14.77
N ALA A 80 -0.76 8.01 15.28
CA ALA A 80 0.38 7.28 14.74
C ALA A 80 0.17 6.88 13.27
N LEU A 81 -1.04 6.45 12.89
CA LEU A 81 -1.36 6.16 11.50
C LEU A 81 -1.35 7.42 10.63
N ARG A 82 -1.88 8.53 11.15
CA ARG A 82 -1.84 9.83 10.46
C ARG A 82 -0.43 10.27 10.15
N ASP A 83 0.47 10.20 11.13
CA ASP A 83 1.86 10.59 10.98
C ASP A 83 2.57 9.67 9.98
N TYR A 84 2.34 8.36 10.08
CA TYR A 84 2.86 7.38 9.12
C TYR A 84 2.41 7.63 7.68
N VAL A 85 1.12 7.90 7.46
CA VAL A 85 0.57 8.23 6.13
C VAL A 85 1.20 9.51 5.60
N TYR A 86 1.33 10.53 6.46
CA TYR A 86 1.94 11.81 6.08
C TYR A 86 3.40 11.62 5.66
N GLU A 87 4.22 10.92 6.46
CA GLU A 87 5.61 10.61 6.15
C GLU A 87 5.75 9.77 4.88
N ALA A 88 4.94 8.72 4.74
CA ALA A 88 4.94 7.87 3.55
C ALA A 88 4.67 8.70 2.28
N ASN A 89 3.68 9.59 2.33
CA ASN A 89 3.31 10.45 1.22
C ASN A 89 4.37 11.51 0.85
N GLN A 90 5.37 11.78 1.70
CA GLN A 90 6.54 12.58 1.33
C GLN A 90 7.65 11.76 0.66
N GLY A 91 7.63 10.42 0.83
CA GLY A 91 8.61 9.51 0.24
C GLY A 91 8.26 9.03 -1.16
N SER A 92 9.13 8.18 -1.72
CA SER A 92 8.97 7.59 -3.07
C SER A 92 8.52 6.13 -3.07
N HIS A 93 8.43 5.49 -1.89
CA HIS A 93 8.27 4.04 -1.75
C HIS A 93 6.84 3.60 -1.47
N LEU A 94 6.08 4.40 -0.74
CA LEU A 94 4.71 4.11 -0.36
C LEU A 94 3.87 5.36 -0.53
N TRP A 95 2.78 5.27 -1.28
CA TRP A 95 1.81 6.34 -1.43
C TRP A 95 0.42 5.91 -0.97
N PHE A 96 -0.28 6.82 -0.33
CA PHE A 96 -1.71 6.74 -0.05
C PHE A 96 -2.41 7.77 -0.91
N VAL A 97 -3.33 7.31 -1.75
CA VAL A 97 -4.10 8.14 -2.69
C VAL A 97 -5.58 7.78 -2.57
N ALA A 98 -6.47 8.76 -2.73
CA ALA A 98 -7.91 8.54 -2.64
C ALA A 98 -8.45 7.78 -3.87
N ASP A 99 -7.89 8.07 -5.05
CA ASP A 99 -8.37 7.54 -6.33
C ASP A 99 -7.28 7.53 -7.41
N GLU A 100 -7.65 7.05 -8.60
CA GLU A 100 -6.78 7.02 -9.78
C GLU A 100 -6.36 8.42 -10.25
N ALA A 101 -7.20 9.45 -10.03
CA ALA A 101 -6.89 10.80 -10.48
C ALA A 101 -5.77 11.41 -9.62
N GLU A 102 -5.80 11.20 -8.30
CA GLU A 102 -4.70 11.58 -7.41
C GLU A 102 -3.42 10.82 -7.74
N LEU A 103 -3.51 9.52 -8.04
CA LEU A 103 -2.36 8.73 -8.48
C LEU A 103 -1.75 9.29 -9.76
N ALA A 104 -2.57 9.58 -10.77
CA ALA A 104 -2.11 10.14 -12.03
C ALA A 104 -1.42 11.50 -11.82
N GLY A 105 -1.96 12.35 -10.94
CA GLY A 105 -1.35 13.63 -10.58
C GLY A 105 0.02 13.50 -9.90
N ARG A 106 0.29 12.39 -9.20
CA ARG A 106 1.61 12.10 -8.61
C ARG A 106 2.65 11.57 -9.59
N LEU A 107 2.20 10.99 -10.70
CA LEU A 107 3.08 10.45 -11.75
C LEU A 107 3.44 11.51 -12.81
N GLY A 108 2.76 12.65 -12.82
CA GLY A 108 2.96 13.78 -13.75
C GLY A 108 4.01 14.78 -13.32
#